data_AF-A0A0C3QG64-F1
#
_entry.id   AF-A0A0C3QG64-F1
#
_cell.length_a   1.000
_cell.length_b   1.000
_cell.length_c   1.000
_cell.angle_alpha   90.00
_cell.angle_beta   90.00
_cell.angle_gamma   90.00
#
_symmetry.space_group_name_H-M   'P 1'
#
loop_
_entity.id
_entity.type
_entity.pdbx_description
1 polymer ?
#
loop_
_entity_poly.entity_id
_entity_poly.type
_entity_poly.pdbx_seq_one_letter_code
_entity_poly.pdbx_strand_id
1 'polypeptide(L)'
;MTKAKRIRYMGSEPSSVNVLSTPRPRSSTTKHETSTLASGITEAEELFNQALHLYSRIGDNVGRATVKWTLGHLYRVQGLNTRATPLLAEARSLYALIGNSEKEKSCSRWLDVLSKQGYSSSTSWK
;
A
#
# COMPACT_ATOMS: atom_id res chain seq x y z
N MET A 1 -10.71 51.76 -30.73
CA MET A 1 -11.95 51.78 -29.91
C MET A 1 -12.10 50.39 -29.31
N THR A 2 -12.32 50.10 -28.03
CA THR A 2 -12.46 50.87 -26.79
C THR A 2 -12.49 49.86 -25.64
N LYS A 3 -11.76 50.19 -24.57
CA LYS A 3 -11.93 49.84 -23.14
C LYS A 3 -11.52 48.48 -22.57
N ALA A 4 -10.64 48.66 -21.58
CA ALA A 4 -10.21 47.78 -20.52
C ALA A 4 -11.27 47.60 -19.40
N LYS A 5 -10.98 46.59 -18.55
CA LYS A 5 -11.28 46.42 -17.12
C LYS A 5 -12.75 46.58 -16.67
N ARG A 6 -13.23 45.63 -15.85
CA ARG A 6 -13.39 45.82 -14.38
C ARG A 6 -14.03 44.58 -13.74
N ILE A 7 -13.36 44.09 -12.70
CA ILE A 7 -13.80 43.05 -11.76
C ILE A 7 -15.07 43.54 -11.03
N ARG A 8 -16.02 42.65 -10.73
CA ARG A 8 -16.82 42.72 -9.50
C ARG A 8 -17.26 41.32 -9.06
N TYR A 9 -16.84 40.96 -7.86
CA TYR A 9 -17.32 39.84 -7.07
C TYR A 9 -18.63 40.23 -6.34
N MET A 10 -19.36 39.20 -5.91
CA MET A 10 -20.35 39.11 -4.83
C MET A 10 -21.84 39.12 -5.20
N GLY A 11 -22.52 38.05 -4.79
CA GLY A 11 -23.87 38.14 -4.23
C GLY A 11 -24.86 37.02 -4.59
N SER A 12 -25.03 36.09 -3.64
CA SER A 12 -26.35 35.58 -3.19
C SER A 12 -26.99 34.35 -3.88
N GLU A 13 -26.88 33.21 -3.20
CA GLU A 13 -27.82 32.07 -3.18
C GLU A 13 -29.29 32.52 -2.95
N PRO A 14 -30.34 31.75 -3.37
CA PRO A 14 -30.72 30.53 -2.65
C PRO A 14 -31.26 29.36 -3.48
N SER A 15 -30.93 28.16 -3.00
CA SER A 15 -31.82 27.00 -2.85
C SER A 15 -32.78 26.66 -3.99
N SER A 16 -32.45 25.61 -4.74
CA SER A 16 -33.47 24.63 -5.15
C SER A 16 -32.81 23.26 -5.30
N VAL A 17 -33.20 22.41 -4.35
CA VAL A 17 -33.13 20.96 -4.35
C VAL A 17 -33.34 20.37 -5.76
N ASN A 18 -32.36 19.63 -6.26
CA ASN A 18 -32.69 18.47 -7.09
C ASN A 18 -31.64 17.37 -6.88
N VAL A 19 -32.08 16.36 -6.14
CA VAL A 19 -31.35 15.15 -5.81
C VAL A 19 -31.30 14.29 -7.07
N LEU A 20 -30.24 14.43 -7.87
CA LEU A 20 -29.93 13.47 -8.93
C LEU A 20 -28.66 12.73 -8.57
N SER A 21 -28.89 11.51 -8.07
CA SER A 21 -27.91 10.50 -7.69
C SER A 21 -26.85 10.28 -8.78
N THR A 22 -25.72 10.95 -8.63
CA THR A 22 -24.45 10.49 -9.19
C THR A 22 -23.69 9.81 -8.05
N PRO A 23 -23.13 8.60 -8.24
CA PRO A 23 -22.25 8.04 -7.23
C PRO A 23 -21.07 8.99 -7.07
N ARG A 24 -20.97 9.64 -5.89
CA ARG A 24 -19.77 10.38 -5.49
C ARG A 24 -18.57 9.47 -5.73
N PRO A 25 -17.59 9.84 -6.57
CA PRO A 25 -16.28 9.26 -6.38
C PRO A 25 -15.80 9.77 -5.02
N ARG A 26 -15.60 8.86 -4.05
CA ARG A 26 -14.85 9.16 -2.82
C ARG A 26 -13.39 9.41 -3.22
N SER A 27 -13.11 10.56 -3.83
CA SER A 27 -11.77 10.91 -4.25
C SER A 27 -11.63 12.43 -4.27
N SER A 28 -11.55 13.02 -3.09
CA SER A 28 -11.05 14.39 -2.91
C SER A 28 -10.10 14.56 -1.73
N THR A 29 -9.79 13.51 -0.95
CA THR A 29 -8.67 13.52 0.01
C THR A 29 -7.45 12.73 -0.47
N THR A 30 -7.58 11.99 -1.58
CA THR A 30 -6.64 10.92 -1.92
C THR A 30 -5.26 11.40 -2.39
N LYS A 31 -5.05 12.59 -2.94
CA LYS A 31 -3.73 12.95 -3.48
C LYS A 31 -2.64 13.12 -2.41
N HIS A 32 -2.92 13.86 -1.33
CA HIS A 32 -1.92 14.04 -0.25
C HIS A 32 -1.72 12.74 0.55
N GLU A 33 -2.81 12.04 0.90
CA GLU A 33 -2.74 10.81 1.68
C GLU A 33 -2.11 9.65 0.90
N THR A 34 -2.43 9.50 -0.40
CA THR A 34 -1.76 8.49 -1.25
C THR A 34 -0.32 8.87 -1.56
N SER A 35 0.01 10.16 -1.71
CA SER A 35 1.39 10.60 -1.92
C SER A 35 2.26 10.34 -0.71
N THR A 36 1.79 10.60 0.50
CA THR A 36 2.54 10.33 1.74
C THR A 36 2.70 8.82 1.98
N LEU A 37 1.64 8.03 1.74
CA LEU A 37 1.71 6.57 1.87
C LEU A 37 2.60 5.93 0.80
N ALA A 38 2.53 6.40 -0.44
CA ALA A 38 3.40 5.95 -1.52
C ALA A 38 4.85 6.35 -1.27
N SER A 39 5.10 7.56 -0.76
CA SER A 39 6.45 8.03 -0.38
C SER A 39 7.10 7.09 0.64
N GLY A 40 6.36 6.65 1.66
CA GLY A 40 6.88 5.72 2.67
C GLY A 40 7.16 4.31 2.14
N ILE A 41 6.41 3.85 1.12
CA ILE A 41 6.71 2.58 0.43
C ILE A 41 7.97 2.71 -0.41
N THR A 42 8.12 3.80 -1.17
CA THR A 42 9.29 4.03 -2.02
C THR A 42 10.56 4.10 -1.18
N GLU A 43 10.51 4.81 -0.05
CA GLU A 43 11.62 4.86 0.90
C GLU A 43 11.94 3.48 1.50
N ALA A 44 10.91 2.71 1.87
CA ALA A 44 11.09 1.35 2.36
C ALA A 44 11.70 0.40 1.30
N GLU A 45 11.31 0.53 0.03
CA GLU A 45 11.88 -0.22 -1.10
C GLU A 45 13.36 0.14 -1.33
N GLU A 46 13.72 1.42 -1.18
CA GLU A 46 15.09 1.89 -1.36
C GLU A 46 16.01 1.44 -0.22
N LEU A 47 15.56 1.59 1.03
CA LEU A 47 16.24 1.04 2.21
C LEU A 47 16.36 -0.49 2.13
N PHE A 48 15.32 -1.15 1.60
CA PHE A 48 15.31 -2.59 1.38
C PHE A 48 16.40 -3.03 0.39
N ASN A 49 16.54 -2.32 -0.74
CA ASN A 49 17.58 -2.61 -1.73
C ASN A 49 18.99 -2.39 -1.17
N GLN A 50 19.20 -1.32 -0.40
CA GLN A 50 20.48 -1.07 0.27
C GLN A 50 20.79 -2.17 1.28
N ALA A 51 19.81 -2.56 2.10
CA ALA A 51 19.97 -3.63 3.07
C ALA A 51 20.27 -4.97 2.39
N LEU A 52 19.57 -5.33 1.31
CA LEU A 52 19.88 -6.53 0.54
C LEU A 52 21.30 -6.51 -0.02
N HIS A 53 21.76 -5.38 -0.54
CA HIS A 53 23.11 -5.25 -1.07
C HIS A 53 24.16 -5.47 0.03
N LEU A 54 23.97 -4.86 1.20
CA LEU A 54 24.85 -5.06 2.36
C LEU A 54 24.82 -6.50 2.85
N TYR A 55 23.63 -7.06 3.06
CA TYR A 55 23.47 -8.44 3.52
C TYR A 55 24.00 -9.46 2.53
N SER A 56 23.89 -9.21 1.22
CA SER A 56 24.47 -10.06 0.19
C SER A 56 26.00 -10.01 0.20
N ARG A 57 26.62 -8.86 0.54
CA ARG A 57 28.08 -8.75 0.66
C ARG A 57 28.63 -9.50 1.87
N ILE A 58 27.88 -9.51 2.98
CA ILE A 58 28.30 -10.21 4.21
C ILE A 58 27.79 -11.66 4.30
N GLY A 59 26.93 -12.09 3.36
CA GLY A 59 26.34 -13.44 3.35
C GLY A 59 25.26 -13.67 4.41
N ASP A 60 24.68 -12.61 4.98
CA ASP A 60 23.69 -12.72 6.06
C ASP A 60 22.28 -12.94 5.49
N ASN A 61 21.85 -14.19 5.51
CA ASN A 61 20.51 -14.57 5.07
C ASN A 61 19.42 -14.16 6.07
N VAL A 62 19.73 -13.98 7.36
CA VAL A 62 18.78 -13.57 8.40
C VAL A 62 18.35 -12.14 8.18
N GLY A 63 19.31 -11.26 7.88
CA GLY A 63 19.05 -9.89 7.47
C GLY A 63 18.12 -9.84 6.26
N ARG A 64 18.46 -10.55 5.18
CA ARG A 64 17.66 -10.60 3.94
C ARG A 64 16.22 -11.06 4.19
N ALA A 65 16.03 -12.10 5.00
CA ALA A 65 14.70 -12.62 5.34
C ALA A 65 13.86 -11.60 6.11
N THR A 66 14.49 -10.92 7.08
CA THR A 66 13.83 -9.95 7.95
C THR A 66 13.39 -8.71 7.19
N VAL A 67 14.21 -8.21 6.29
CA VAL A 67 13.84 -7.05 5.47
C VAL A 67 12.66 -7.43 4.55
N LYS A 68 12.64 -8.65 3.99
CA LYS A 68 11.55 -9.13 3.10
C LYS A 68 10.23 -9.25 3.87
N TRP A 69 10.30 -9.77 5.09
CA TRP A 69 9.17 -9.84 6.00
C TRP A 69 8.57 -8.46 6.30
N THR A 70 9.42 -7.50 6.68
CA THR A 70 8.98 -6.15 7.06
C THR A 70 8.29 -5.45 5.88
N LEU A 71 8.85 -5.58 4.67
CA LEU A 71 8.27 -5.00 3.48
C LEU A 71 6.92 -5.65 3.12
N GLY A 72 6.84 -6.98 3.16
CA GLY A 72 5.57 -7.70 2.96
C GLY A 72 4.49 -7.28 3.97
N HIS A 73 4.87 -7.07 5.23
CA HIS A 73 3.98 -6.59 6.26
C HIS A 73 3.52 -5.14 6.02
N LEU A 74 4.40 -4.27 5.54
CA LEU A 74 4.08 -2.88 5.20
C LEU A 74 3.03 -2.80 4.08
N TYR A 75 3.21 -3.57 3.00
CA TYR A 75 2.20 -3.64 1.92
C TYR A 75 0.86 -4.19 2.41
N ARG A 76 0.86 -5.16 3.32
CA ARG A 76 -0.38 -5.66 3.93
C ARG A 76 -1.11 -4.57 4.70
N VAL A 77 -0.40 -3.75 5.48
CA VAL A 77 -1.01 -2.63 6.23
C VAL A 77 -1.62 -1.61 5.26
N GLN A 78 -1.05 -1.44 4.07
CA GLN A 78 -1.63 -0.60 3.02
C GLN A 78 -2.75 -1.28 2.21
N GLY A 79 -3.11 -2.54 2.50
CA GLY A 79 -4.09 -3.30 1.74
C GLY A 79 -3.61 -3.79 0.38
N LEU A 80 -2.31 -3.65 0.08
CA LEU A 80 -1.67 -4.10 -1.16
C LEU A 80 -1.29 -5.58 -1.06
N ASN A 81 -2.28 -6.43 -0.86
CA ASN A 81 -2.12 -7.87 -0.64
C ASN A 81 -1.40 -8.58 -1.81
N THR A 82 -1.62 -8.12 -3.04
CA THR A 82 -0.96 -8.64 -4.25
C THR A 82 0.55 -8.43 -4.25
N ARG A 83 1.04 -7.32 -3.67
CA ARG A 83 2.48 -7.06 -3.50
C ARG A 83 3.05 -7.72 -2.25
N ALA A 84 2.26 -7.82 -1.16
CA ALA A 84 2.68 -8.45 0.09
C ALA A 84 2.94 -9.96 -0.03
N THR A 85 2.10 -10.66 -0.79
CA THR A 85 2.13 -12.13 -0.92
C THR A 85 3.48 -12.68 -1.39
N PRO A 86 4.06 -12.24 -2.53
CA PRO A 86 5.35 -12.75 -2.99
C PRO A 86 6.49 -12.47 -1.99
N LEU A 87 6.47 -11.30 -1.34
CA LEU A 87 7.49 -10.91 -0.37
C LEU A 87 7.48 -11.78 0.89
N LEU A 88 6.30 -12.12 1.39
CA LEU A 88 6.14 -13.04 2.52
C LEU A 88 6.51 -14.49 2.14
N ALA A 89 6.29 -14.90 0.89
CA ALA A 89 6.70 -16.20 0.39
C ALA A 89 8.23 -16.33 0.25
N GLU A 90 8.89 -15.28 -0.24
CA GLU A 90 10.36 -15.20 -0.26
C GLU A 90 10.94 -15.18 1.16
N ALA A 91 10.37 -14.37 2.07
CA ALA A 91 10.78 -14.35 3.48
C ALA A 91 10.65 -15.74 4.12
N ARG A 92 9.54 -16.46 3.88
CA ARG A 92 9.34 -17.83 4.36
C ARG A 92 10.45 -18.77 3.89
N SER A 93 10.78 -18.71 2.61
CA SER A 93 11.78 -19.59 2.00
C SER A 93 13.17 -19.32 2.58
N LEU A 94 13.51 -18.05 2.82
CA LEU A 94 14.76 -17.68 3.48
C LEU A 94 14.78 -18.12 4.96
N TYR A 95 13.69 -17.96 5.69
CA TYR A 95 13.61 -18.44 7.08
C TYR A 95 13.69 -19.97 7.19
N ALA A 96 13.10 -20.70 6.25
CA ALA A 96 13.24 -22.15 6.16
C ALA A 96 14.70 -22.56 5.91
N LEU A 97 15.40 -21.86 5.00
CA LEU A 97 16.83 -22.09 4.74
C LEU A 97 17.71 -21.87 5.97
N ILE A 98 17.37 -20.90 6.80
CA ILE A 98 18.08 -20.56 8.05
C ILE A 98 17.73 -21.54 9.18
N GLY A 99 16.63 -22.30 9.05
CA GLY A 99 16.08 -23.14 10.11
C GLY A 99 15.28 -22.37 11.17
N ASN A 100 14.79 -21.15 10.86
CA ASN A 100 13.96 -20.37 11.77
C ASN A 100 12.47 -20.71 11.61
N SER A 101 12.04 -21.79 12.25
CA SER A 101 10.67 -22.32 12.15
C SER A 101 9.60 -21.37 12.71
N GLU A 102 9.92 -20.52 13.69
CA GLU A 102 8.93 -19.56 14.24
C GLU A 102 8.57 -18.48 13.22
N LYS A 103 9.59 -17.91 12.57
CA LYS A 103 9.40 -16.90 11.52
C LYS A 103 8.78 -17.51 10.27
N GLU A 104 9.14 -18.74 9.92
CA GLU A 104 8.51 -19.50 8.84
C GLU A 104 7.01 -19.68 9.07
N LYS A 105 6.61 -20.19 10.25
CA LYS A 105 5.19 -20.33 10.64
C LYS A 105 4.45 -19.01 10.59
N SER A 106 5.09 -17.94 11.04
CA SER A 106 4.53 -16.59 10.98
C SER A 106 4.27 -16.15 9.53
N CYS A 107 5.18 -16.44 8.58
CA CYS A 107 4.97 -16.21 7.14
C CYS A 107 3.82 -17.03 6.60
N SER A 108 3.77 -18.32 6.95
CA SER A 108 2.69 -19.19 6.51
C SER A 108 1.32 -18.70 7.00
N ARG A 109 1.23 -18.22 8.24
CA ARG A 109 -0.01 -17.66 8.79
C ARG A 109 -0.47 -16.42 8.02
N TRP A 110 0.44 -15.50 7.70
CA TRP A 110 0.05 -14.32 6.92
C TRP A 110 -0.34 -14.66 5.49
N LEU A 111 0.36 -15.59 4.84
CA LEU A 111 -0.01 -16.04 3.49
C LEU A 111 -1.41 -16.66 3.47
N ASP A 112 -1.78 -17.44 4.50
CA ASP A 112 -3.14 -17.98 4.65
C ASP A 112 -4.20 -16.87 4.83
N VAL A 113 -3.90 -15.86 5.66
CA VAL A 113 -4.78 -14.68 5.84
C VAL A 113 -4.96 -13.90 4.53
N LEU A 114 -3.88 -13.68 3.79
CA LEU A 114 -3.90 -12.97 2.51
C LEU A 114 -4.70 -13.75 1.45
N SER A 115 -4.55 -15.08 1.42
CA SER A 115 -5.33 -15.95 0.55
C SER A 115 -6.83 -15.84 0.83
N LYS A 116 -7.23 -15.90 2.11
CA LYS A 116 -8.64 -15.76 2.54
C LYS A 116 -9.24 -14.39 2.20
N GLN A 117 -8.45 -13.33 2.29
CA GLN A 117 -8.89 -11.98 1.93
C GLN A 117 -9.12 -11.81 0.43
N GLY A 118 -8.36 -12.52 -0.42
CA GLY A 118 -8.58 -12.54 -1.87
C GLY A 118 -9.96 -13.06 -2.29
N TYR A 119 -10.53 -14.01 -1.53
CA TYR A 119 -11.88 -14.55 -1.79
C TYR A 119 -13.00 -13.59 -1.31
N SER A 120 -12.76 -12.80 -0.27
CA SER A 120 -13.78 -11.89 0.27
C SER A 120 -14.02 -10.65 -0.60
N SER A 121 -12.99 -10.14 -1.29
CA SER A 121 -13.13 -8.97 -2.17
C SER A 121 -13.86 -9.28 -3.49
N SER A 122 -14.02 -10.57 -3.83
CA SER A 122 -14.70 -11.01 -5.06
C SER A 122 -16.19 -11.31 -4.85
N THR A 123 -16.66 -11.44 -3.61
CA THR A 123 -18.02 -11.96 -3.31
C THR A 123 -19.03 -10.89 -2.86
N SER A 124 -18.80 -9.60 -3.12
CA SER A 124 -19.76 -8.53 -2.80
C SER A 124 -20.46 -7.97 -4.05
N TRP A 125 -21.19 -8.84 -4.76
CA TRP A 125 -22.25 -8.45 -5.69
C TRP A 125 -23.41 -9.43 -5.54
N LYS A 126 -24.31 -9.18 -4.59
CA LYS A 126 -25.66 -9.72 -4.57
C LYS A 126 -26.58 -8.74 -3.86
#